data_AF-A0A8R7VB13-F1
#
_entry.id   AF-A0A8R7VB13-F1
#
_cell.length_a   1.000
_cell.length_b   1.000
_cell.length_c   1.000
_cell.angle_alpha   90.00
_cell.angle_beta   90.00
_cell.angle_gamma   90.00
#
_symmetry.space_group_name_H-M   'P 1'
#
loop_
_entity.id
_entity.type
_entity.pdbx_description
1 polymer ?
#
loop_
_entity_poly.entity_id
_entity_poly.type
_entity_poly.pdbx_seq_one_letter_code
_entity_poly.pdbx_strand_id
1 'polypeptide(L)'
;MATPAVAAAPSARKGETYTDTKRRDDVRGANIASARSVADAVRTSLGPRGMDKMISSGDQEVIITNDGATILSRMSLLQPAARMLAELSRSQDAAAGDGTTTVVVIAGALLRRAQSLLAAGAHPTAAADSLHRLAARAVQVLEGMAIPIELTDRDSLVKSASTALNSKVVSQYSGLLAPLAVDAALSVVDPAHPELLDLRDIRIIKKLGGTVDDTELVRGLIFDKKASHAAGGPSRIENAKIAVIQFQISPPKTDIEQSVIVSDYAQMDRILREERNYILGMVKKIKASGCNVLLIQKSILRDAVTELSLHYLAKAKILVVKDVERDEIEFITKTLNCLPIANIEHFREDKLGYADVVEEVSAGDGKIVKITGIRDMGRTATVLVRGSNQLVIDEADRSLHDALCVIR
;
A
#
# COMPACT_ATOMS: atom_id res chain seq x y z
N MET A 1 -27.17 -72.17 33.09
CA MET A 1 -26.29 -71.70 34.19
C MET A 1 -24.86 -72.03 33.76
N ALA A 2 -23.90 -71.12 33.56
CA ALA A 2 -23.74 -69.73 33.95
C ALA A 2 -23.01 -68.97 32.82
N THR A 3 -23.29 -67.67 32.70
CA THR A 3 -22.65 -66.72 31.78
C THR A 3 -21.22 -66.41 32.20
N PRO A 4 -20.24 -66.28 31.28
CA PRO A 4 -18.98 -65.62 31.59
C PRO A 4 -19.12 -64.11 31.43
N ALA A 5 -18.67 -63.38 32.45
CA ALA A 5 -18.73 -61.93 32.54
C ALA A 5 -17.84 -61.25 31.48
N VAL A 6 -18.39 -60.20 30.87
CA VAL A 6 -17.67 -59.29 29.96
C VAL A 6 -16.67 -58.49 30.78
N ALA A 7 -15.37 -58.71 30.57
CA ALA A 7 -14.32 -57.86 31.11
C ALA A 7 -14.33 -56.53 30.34
N ALA A 8 -14.58 -55.43 31.06
CA ALA A 8 -14.53 -54.08 30.52
C ALA A 8 -13.12 -53.73 30.00
N ALA A 9 -13.05 -53.21 28.78
CA ALA A 9 -11.81 -52.69 28.19
C ALA A 9 -11.27 -51.51 29.04
N PRO A 10 -9.95 -51.42 29.27
CA PRO A 10 -9.39 -50.27 29.96
C PRO A 10 -9.60 -49.03 29.10
N SER A 11 -10.25 -48.03 29.68
CA SER A 11 -10.44 -46.71 29.09
C SER A 11 -9.09 -46.11 28.70
N ALA A 12 -8.98 -45.71 27.44
CA ALA A 12 -7.83 -44.99 26.92
C ALA A 12 -7.66 -43.68 27.72
N ARG A 13 -6.67 -43.65 28.62
CA ARG A 13 -6.19 -42.41 29.22
C ARG A 13 -5.60 -41.54 28.11
N LYS A 14 -6.37 -40.58 27.62
CA LYS A 14 -5.87 -39.39 26.91
C LYS A 14 -5.06 -38.57 27.92
N GLY A 15 -3.77 -38.81 27.95
CA GLY A 15 -2.84 -38.14 28.85
C GLY A 15 -1.50 -38.82 28.76
N GLU A 16 -0.77 -38.54 27.68
CA GLU A 16 0.61 -38.95 27.51
C GLU A 16 1.50 -38.24 28.55
N THR A 17 1.69 -38.82 29.74
CA THR A 17 2.77 -38.44 30.66
C THR A 17 4.01 -39.26 30.32
N TYR A 18 4.89 -38.72 29.46
CA TYR A 18 6.13 -39.35 29.02
C TYR A 18 7.36 -38.51 29.42
N THR A 19 8.45 -39.18 29.79
CA THR A 19 9.69 -38.65 30.40
C THR A 19 10.60 -37.84 29.44
N ASP A 20 10.06 -36.75 28.91
CA ASP A 20 10.50 -35.34 28.89
C ASP A 20 11.96 -34.83 28.75
N THR A 21 13.02 -35.59 28.41
CA THR A 21 14.35 -34.96 28.11
C THR A 21 14.82 -35.13 26.67
N LYS A 22 14.82 -36.35 26.12
CA LYS A 22 15.25 -36.60 24.73
C LYS A 22 14.34 -35.92 23.70
N ARG A 23 13.02 -35.96 23.89
CA ARG A 23 12.06 -35.21 23.05
C ARG A 23 12.33 -33.70 23.09
N ARG A 24 12.82 -33.13 24.20
CA ARG A 24 13.10 -31.69 24.30
C ARG A 24 14.34 -31.29 23.48
N ASP A 25 15.39 -32.10 23.49
CA ASP A 25 16.56 -31.93 22.62
C ASP A 25 16.19 -32.10 21.15
N ASP A 26 15.39 -33.13 20.84
CA ASP A 26 14.91 -33.41 19.47
C ASP A 26 14.03 -32.27 18.93
N VAL A 27 13.15 -31.68 19.77
CA VAL A 27 12.30 -30.54 19.38
C VAL A 27 13.15 -29.29 19.10
N ARG A 28 14.18 -29.03 19.91
CA ARG A 28 15.12 -27.92 19.65
C ARG A 28 15.86 -28.12 18.33
N GLY A 29 16.39 -29.31 18.10
CA GLY A 29 17.05 -29.67 16.85
C GLY A 29 16.13 -29.50 15.64
N ALA A 30 14.89 -29.99 15.72
CA ALA A 30 13.90 -29.87 14.66
C ALA A 30 13.52 -28.41 14.36
N ASN A 31 13.35 -27.58 15.39
CA ASN A 31 13.04 -26.16 15.21
C ASN A 31 14.20 -25.40 14.58
N ILE A 32 15.44 -25.64 15.05
CA ILE A 32 16.64 -25.03 14.48
C ILE A 32 16.83 -25.46 13.03
N ALA A 33 16.65 -26.75 12.73
CA ALA A 33 16.78 -27.27 11.36
C ALA A 33 15.74 -26.63 10.43
N SER A 34 14.49 -26.52 10.86
CA SER A 34 13.41 -25.89 10.08
C SER A 34 13.67 -24.42 9.79
N ALA A 35 13.99 -23.65 10.84
CA ALA A 35 14.33 -22.24 10.72
C ALA A 35 15.56 -22.02 9.81
N ARG A 36 16.57 -22.89 9.93
CA ARG A 36 17.76 -22.86 9.08
C ARG A 36 17.42 -23.13 7.62
N SER A 37 16.59 -24.12 7.31
CA SER A 37 16.20 -24.42 5.93
C SER A 37 15.53 -23.23 5.25
N VAL A 38 14.68 -22.51 5.99
CA VAL A 38 14.04 -21.27 5.50
C VAL A 38 15.08 -20.16 5.28
N ALA A 39 15.99 -19.97 6.24
CA ALA A 39 17.07 -19.00 6.09
C ALA A 39 18.01 -19.32 4.91
N ASP A 40 18.34 -20.59 4.69
CA ASP A 40 19.18 -21.04 3.58
C ASP A 40 18.46 -20.84 2.22
N ALA A 41 17.13 -20.92 2.16
CA ALA A 41 16.34 -20.60 0.96
C ALA A 41 16.40 -19.10 0.63
N VAL A 42 16.16 -18.24 1.62
CA VAL A 42 16.16 -16.77 1.49
C VAL A 42 17.57 -16.22 1.27
N ARG A 43 18.61 -16.88 1.78
CA ARG A 43 20.02 -16.48 1.65
C ARG A 43 20.46 -16.24 0.20
N THR A 44 19.88 -16.96 -0.76
CA THR A 44 20.22 -16.81 -2.18
C THR A 44 19.73 -15.50 -2.81
N SER A 45 18.87 -14.76 -2.12
CA SER A 45 18.42 -13.41 -2.51
C SER A 45 19.27 -12.30 -1.87
N LEU A 46 20.21 -12.62 -0.98
CA LEU A 46 20.97 -11.61 -0.24
C LEU A 46 22.07 -10.93 -1.10
N GLY A 47 22.05 -9.60 -1.12
CA GLY A 47 23.10 -8.74 -1.68
C GLY A 47 22.92 -8.40 -3.16
N PRO A 48 23.82 -7.60 -3.77
CA PRO A 48 23.68 -7.11 -5.15
C PRO A 48 23.72 -8.19 -6.24
N ARG A 49 24.21 -9.39 -5.89
CA ARG A 49 24.21 -10.59 -6.76
C ARG A 49 23.16 -11.61 -6.31
N GLY A 50 22.24 -11.20 -5.45
CA GLY A 50 21.09 -12.00 -5.06
C GLY A 50 20.22 -12.32 -6.27
N MET A 51 19.59 -13.49 -6.26
CA MET A 51 18.68 -13.91 -7.32
C MET A 51 17.24 -13.75 -6.85
N ASP A 52 16.41 -13.11 -7.68
CA ASP A 52 14.99 -12.95 -7.41
C ASP A 52 14.27 -14.30 -7.36
N LYS A 53 13.20 -14.35 -6.57
CA LYS A 53 12.36 -15.53 -6.42
C LYS A 53 11.06 -15.31 -7.14
N MET A 54 10.77 -16.20 -8.07
CA MET A 54 9.44 -16.35 -8.65
C MET A 54 8.62 -17.27 -7.76
N ILE A 55 7.55 -16.73 -7.19
CA ILE A 55 6.59 -17.46 -6.35
C ILE A 55 5.27 -17.50 -7.10
N SER A 56 4.76 -18.70 -7.33
CA SER A 56 3.42 -18.93 -7.89
C SER A 56 2.48 -19.29 -6.75
N SER A 57 1.45 -18.47 -6.55
CA SER A 57 0.38 -18.76 -5.60
C SER A 57 -0.61 -19.76 -6.21
N GLY A 58 -1.42 -20.42 -5.36
CA GLY A 58 -2.46 -21.36 -5.82
C GLY A 58 -3.48 -20.75 -6.79
N ASP A 59 -3.66 -19.42 -6.73
CA ASP A 59 -4.56 -18.65 -7.59
C ASP A 59 -3.94 -18.24 -8.94
N GLN A 60 -2.84 -18.87 -9.35
CA GLN A 60 -2.06 -18.53 -10.56
C GLN A 60 -1.46 -17.11 -10.59
N GLU A 61 -1.54 -16.37 -9.48
CA GLU A 61 -0.81 -15.11 -9.31
C GLU A 61 0.70 -15.43 -9.20
N VAL A 62 1.48 -14.92 -10.15
CA VAL A 62 2.94 -15.04 -10.15
C VAL A 62 3.52 -13.74 -9.62
N ILE A 63 4.42 -13.83 -8.64
CA ILE A 63 5.13 -12.68 -8.08
C ILE A 63 6.62 -12.96 -8.21
N ILE A 64 7.36 -11.99 -8.75
CA ILE A 64 8.82 -12.01 -8.79
C ILE A 64 9.28 -10.95 -7.81
N THR A 65 10.11 -11.34 -6.83
CA THR A 65 10.62 -10.39 -5.85
C THR A 65 11.96 -10.81 -5.26
N ASN A 66 12.76 -9.83 -4.86
CA ASN A 66 13.98 -10.03 -4.08
C ASN A 66 13.74 -9.93 -2.56
N ASP A 67 12.66 -9.26 -2.16
CA ASP A 67 12.40 -8.92 -0.76
C ASP A 67 12.06 -10.15 0.09
N GLY A 68 12.83 -10.35 1.16
CA GLY A 68 12.68 -11.45 2.10
C GLY A 68 11.33 -11.48 2.80
N ALA A 69 10.74 -10.32 3.12
CA ALA A 69 9.44 -10.26 3.79
C ALA A 69 8.31 -10.72 2.85
N THR A 70 8.34 -10.27 1.60
CA THR A 70 7.41 -10.70 0.55
C THR A 70 7.57 -12.19 0.23
N ILE A 71 8.80 -12.69 0.14
CA ILE A 71 9.07 -14.13 -0.06
C ILE A 71 8.45 -14.97 1.06
N LEU A 72 8.73 -14.62 2.32
CA LEU A 72 8.29 -15.40 3.48
C LEU A 72 6.79 -15.30 3.75
N SER A 73 6.15 -14.18 3.40
CA SER A 73 4.71 -14.00 3.58
C SER A 73 3.88 -14.77 2.55
N ARG A 74 4.40 -14.93 1.33
CA ARG A 74 3.75 -15.72 0.27
C ARG A 74 4.08 -17.21 0.34
N MET A 75 5.16 -17.60 1.03
CA MET A 75 5.52 -18.99 1.24
C MET A 75 4.62 -19.66 2.29
N SER A 76 4.08 -20.85 1.98
CA SER A 76 3.31 -21.64 2.95
C SER A 76 4.24 -22.32 3.97
N LEU A 77 4.39 -21.71 5.15
CA LEU A 77 5.21 -22.22 6.25
C LEU A 77 4.35 -23.06 7.22
N LEU A 78 4.60 -24.37 7.25
CA LEU A 78 3.88 -25.31 8.12
C LEU A 78 4.39 -25.28 9.56
N GLN A 79 5.71 -25.16 9.76
CA GLN A 79 6.31 -25.25 11.09
C GLN A 79 6.27 -23.91 11.83
N PRO A 80 5.88 -23.86 13.12
CA PRO A 80 5.80 -22.61 13.88
C PRO A 80 7.12 -21.83 13.94
N ALA A 81 8.25 -22.53 14.10
CA ALA A 81 9.57 -21.89 14.14
C ALA A 81 9.91 -21.13 12.84
N ALA A 82 9.44 -21.62 11.70
CA ALA A 82 9.58 -20.94 10.42
C ALA A 82 8.66 -19.71 10.32
N ARG A 83 7.43 -19.80 10.83
CA ARG A 83 6.50 -18.65 10.88
C ARG A 83 7.06 -17.50 11.70
N MET A 84 7.76 -17.78 12.80
CA MET A 84 8.44 -16.75 13.59
C MET A 84 9.49 -15.99 12.78
N LEU A 85 10.20 -16.63 11.83
CA LEU A 85 11.13 -15.93 10.94
C LEU A 85 10.39 -14.99 9.97
N ALA A 86 9.21 -15.40 9.48
CA ALA A 86 8.38 -14.55 8.63
C ALA A 86 7.87 -13.32 9.40
N GLU A 87 7.44 -13.49 10.64
CA GLU A 87 7.02 -12.39 11.53
C GLU A 87 8.16 -11.44 11.89
N LEU A 88 9.36 -11.99 12.11
CA LEU A 88 10.58 -11.21 12.32
C LEU A 88 10.94 -10.38 11.08
N SER A 89 10.84 -10.96 9.88
CA SER A 89 11.05 -10.22 8.63
C SER A 89 10.02 -9.11 8.43
N ARG A 90 8.74 -9.37 8.76
CA ARG A 90 7.67 -8.37 8.69
C ARG A 90 7.85 -7.24 9.72
N SER A 91 8.36 -7.57 10.90
CA SER A 91 8.65 -6.57 11.94
C SER A 91 9.79 -5.66 11.51
N GLN A 92 10.82 -6.22 10.86
CA GLN A 92 11.92 -5.45 10.29
C GLN A 92 11.43 -4.53 9.16
N ASP A 93 10.55 -5.02 8.29
CA ASP A 93 9.92 -4.24 7.23
C ASP A 93 9.11 -3.05 7.78
N ALA A 94 8.30 -3.27 8.82
CA ALA A 94 7.54 -2.19 9.44
C ALA A 94 8.40 -1.17 10.22
N ALA A 95 9.49 -1.63 10.86
CA ALA A 95 10.31 -0.80 11.74
C ALA A 95 11.37 -0.01 10.97
N ALA A 96 12.11 -0.66 10.07
CA ALA A 96 13.18 -0.06 9.27
C ALA A 96 12.82 0.04 7.79
N GLY A 97 12.12 -0.95 7.23
CA GLY A 97 11.74 -1.00 5.81
C GLY A 97 12.86 -1.40 4.85
N ASP A 98 14.00 -1.84 5.38
CA ASP A 98 15.07 -2.52 4.64
C ASP A 98 15.72 -3.60 5.54
N GLY A 99 16.48 -4.50 4.91
CA GLY A 99 17.23 -5.55 5.59
C GLY A 99 16.38 -6.76 6.00
N THR A 100 15.19 -6.91 5.43
CA THR A 100 14.25 -8.03 5.64
C THR A 100 14.92 -9.40 5.39
N THR A 101 15.68 -9.52 4.29
CA THR A 101 16.46 -10.72 3.95
C THR A 101 17.61 -10.94 4.93
N THR A 102 18.31 -9.86 5.30
CA THR A 102 19.50 -9.90 6.18
C THR A 102 19.14 -10.40 7.57
N VAL A 103 18.05 -9.92 8.16
CA VAL A 103 17.64 -10.30 9.52
C VAL A 103 17.32 -11.81 9.62
N VAL A 104 16.72 -12.39 8.59
CA VAL A 104 16.40 -13.82 8.51
C VAL A 104 17.68 -14.66 8.40
N VAL A 105 18.64 -14.22 7.57
CA VAL A 105 19.92 -14.90 7.39
C VAL A 105 20.77 -14.84 8.68
N ILE A 106 20.78 -13.69 9.36
CA ILE A 106 21.44 -13.54 10.66
C ILE A 106 20.81 -14.48 11.69
N ALA A 107 19.48 -14.52 11.79
CA ALA A 107 18.79 -15.43 12.70
C ALA A 107 19.15 -16.90 12.42
N GLY A 108 19.16 -17.33 11.15
CA GLY A 108 19.58 -18.68 10.77
C GLY A 108 21.04 -18.99 11.12
N ALA A 109 21.95 -18.02 10.98
CA ALA A 109 23.36 -18.16 11.35
C ALA A 109 23.56 -18.24 12.88
N LEU A 110 22.83 -17.43 13.65
CA LEU A 110 22.84 -17.45 15.12
C LEU A 110 22.30 -18.78 15.64
N LEU A 111 21.21 -19.30 15.07
CA LEU A 111 20.66 -20.61 15.44
C LEU A 111 21.65 -21.75 15.14
N ARG A 112 22.41 -21.66 14.04
CA ARG A 112 23.48 -22.62 13.73
C ARG A 112 24.58 -22.61 14.79
N ARG A 113 25.00 -21.43 15.26
CA ARG A 113 26.00 -21.31 16.34
C ARG A 113 25.44 -21.75 17.69
N ALA A 114 24.19 -21.44 17.98
CA ALA A 114 23.49 -21.93 19.17
C ALA A 114 23.45 -23.46 19.19
N GLN A 115 23.21 -24.12 18.04
CA GLN A 115 23.25 -25.58 17.95
C GLN A 115 24.63 -26.15 18.32
N SER A 116 25.72 -25.53 17.88
CA SER A 116 27.08 -25.95 18.24
C SER A 116 27.35 -25.78 19.74
N LEU A 117 26.85 -24.69 20.36
CA LEU A 117 26.99 -24.45 21.80
C LEU A 117 26.17 -25.45 22.63
N LEU A 118 24.96 -25.77 22.20
CA LEU A 118 24.12 -26.78 22.83
C LEU A 118 24.76 -28.18 22.73
N ALA A 119 25.35 -28.51 21.58
CA ALA A 119 26.09 -29.76 21.41
C ALA A 119 27.34 -29.86 22.30
N ALA A 120 27.96 -28.71 22.64
CA ALA A 120 29.06 -28.63 23.59
C ALA A 120 28.61 -28.70 25.08
N GLY A 121 27.30 -28.85 25.35
CA GLY A 121 26.75 -29.00 26.70
C GLY A 121 26.37 -27.70 27.39
N ALA A 122 26.30 -26.56 26.69
CA ALA A 122 25.84 -25.31 27.28
C ALA A 122 24.34 -25.34 27.59
N HIS A 123 23.94 -24.79 28.73
CA HIS A 123 22.51 -24.69 29.08
C HIS A 123 21.80 -23.67 28.14
N PRO A 124 20.62 -23.98 27.58
CA PRO A 124 19.92 -23.12 26.62
C PRO A 124 19.69 -21.68 27.11
N THR A 125 19.33 -21.51 28.38
CA THR A 125 19.12 -20.18 28.98
C THR A 125 20.40 -19.35 28.99
N ALA A 126 21.54 -19.96 29.30
CA ALA A 126 22.83 -19.25 29.30
C ALA A 126 23.24 -18.84 27.87
N ALA A 127 22.94 -19.69 26.86
CA ALA A 127 23.13 -19.35 25.46
C ALA A 127 22.22 -18.19 25.02
N ALA A 128 20.96 -18.14 25.47
CA ALA A 128 20.05 -17.03 25.19
C ALA A 128 20.51 -15.72 25.85
N ASP A 129 20.87 -15.75 27.14
CA ASP A 129 21.34 -14.57 27.88
C ASP A 129 22.62 -14.00 27.26
N SER A 130 23.55 -14.86 26.85
CA SER A 130 24.77 -14.42 26.16
C SER A 130 24.50 -13.76 24.81
N LEU A 131 23.56 -14.28 24.01
CA LEU A 131 23.15 -13.65 22.75
C LEU A 131 22.51 -12.27 22.98
N HIS A 132 21.72 -12.11 24.05
CA HIS A 132 21.11 -10.82 24.38
C HIS A 132 22.17 -9.77 24.78
N ARG A 133 23.15 -10.16 25.61
CA ARG A 133 24.29 -9.30 25.97
C ARG A 133 25.14 -8.93 24.75
N LEU A 134 25.36 -9.89 23.85
CA LEU A 134 26.09 -9.67 22.60
C LEU A 134 25.36 -8.70 21.68
N ALA A 135 24.04 -8.83 21.54
CA ALA A 135 23.22 -7.91 20.75
C ALA A 135 23.32 -6.47 21.29
N ALA A 136 23.18 -6.28 22.61
CA ALA A 136 23.31 -4.97 23.23
C ALA A 136 24.68 -4.34 22.99
N ARG A 137 25.77 -5.13 23.09
CA ARG A 137 27.12 -4.62 22.81
C ARG A 137 27.34 -4.34 21.32
N ALA A 138 26.76 -5.15 20.43
CA ALA A 138 26.86 -4.94 18.99
C ALA A 138 26.20 -3.62 18.57
N VAL A 139 25.03 -3.27 19.14
CA VAL A 139 24.37 -1.99 18.90
C VAL A 139 25.27 -0.82 19.29
N GLN A 140 25.89 -0.86 20.47
CA GLN A 140 26.82 0.19 20.92
C GLN A 140 28.03 0.36 19.98
N VAL A 141 28.52 -0.74 19.41
CA VAL A 141 29.63 -0.68 18.44
C VAL A 141 29.18 -0.05 17.13
N LEU A 142 27.97 -0.40 16.65
CA LEU A 142 27.40 0.19 15.43
C LEU A 142 27.13 1.69 15.59
N GLU A 143 26.59 2.11 16.74
CA GLU A 143 26.39 3.53 17.07
C GLU A 143 27.72 4.30 17.09
N GLY A 144 28.80 3.69 17.62
CA GLY A 144 30.13 4.30 17.60
C GLY A 144 30.80 4.36 16.22
N MET A 145 30.32 3.57 15.26
CA MET A 145 30.81 3.56 13.87
C MET A 145 29.93 4.39 12.93
N ALA A 146 28.76 4.84 13.38
CA ALA A 146 27.80 5.59 12.57
C ALA A 146 28.35 6.98 12.21
N ILE A 147 28.15 7.38 10.96
CA ILE A 147 28.53 8.70 10.46
C ILE A 147 27.22 9.51 10.37
N PRO A 148 27.06 10.60 11.15
CA PRO A 148 25.86 11.42 11.08
C PRO A 148 25.80 12.17 9.75
N ILE A 149 24.61 12.19 9.13
CA ILE A 149 24.35 12.85 7.85
C ILE A 149 23.31 13.95 8.08
N GLU A 150 23.50 15.11 7.47
CA GLU A 150 22.51 16.19 7.47
C GLU A 150 21.48 15.98 6.34
N LEU A 151 20.21 16.30 6.59
CA LEU A 151 19.13 16.18 5.59
C LEU A 151 19.31 17.11 4.37
N THR A 152 20.19 18.11 4.49
CA THR A 152 20.59 19.02 3.42
C THR A 152 21.53 18.37 2.41
N ASP A 153 22.22 17.29 2.79
CA ASP A 153 23.15 16.58 1.93
C ASP A 153 22.42 15.60 1.01
N ARG A 154 21.88 16.16 -0.06
CA ARG A 154 21.17 15.40 -1.10
C ARG A 154 22.04 14.30 -1.72
N ASP A 155 23.34 14.53 -1.90
CA ASP A 155 24.21 13.57 -2.59
C ASP A 155 24.43 12.30 -1.75
N SER A 156 24.56 12.45 -0.43
CA SER A 156 24.64 11.30 0.47
C SER A 156 23.32 10.53 0.54
N LEU A 157 22.17 11.22 0.58
CA LEU A 157 20.85 10.58 0.55
C LEU A 157 20.63 9.79 -0.75
N VAL A 158 21.01 10.36 -1.91
CA VAL A 158 20.90 9.68 -3.21
C VAL A 158 21.81 8.45 -3.26
N LYS A 159 23.02 8.51 -2.70
CA LYS A 159 23.92 7.34 -2.61
C LYS A 159 23.33 6.23 -1.75
N SER A 160 22.71 6.58 -0.62
CA SER A 160 22.05 5.61 0.27
C SER A 160 20.87 4.93 -0.44
N ALA A 161 19.97 5.70 -1.05
CA ALA A 161 18.85 5.17 -1.81
C ALA A 161 19.29 4.33 -3.03
N SER A 162 20.33 4.77 -3.76
CA SER A 162 20.90 4.02 -4.88
C SER A 162 21.46 2.67 -4.43
N THR A 163 22.13 2.63 -3.27
CA THR A 163 22.69 1.39 -2.73
C THR A 163 21.61 0.36 -2.40
N ALA A 164 20.48 0.80 -1.85
CA ALA A 164 19.33 -0.06 -1.55
C ALA A 164 18.64 -0.62 -2.82
N LEU A 165 18.62 0.16 -3.91
CA LEU A 165 18.01 -0.25 -5.18
C LEU A 165 18.89 -1.19 -6.01
N ASN A 166 20.21 -1.18 -5.79
CA ASN A 166 21.17 -1.91 -6.63
C ASN A 166 21.03 -3.44 -6.60
N SER A 167 20.43 -4.03 -5.57
CA SER A 167 20.17 -5.47 -5.52
C SER A 167 18.86 -5.91 -6.18
N LYS A 168 18.07 -4.97 -6.72
CA LYS A 168 16.74 -5.24 -7.25
C LYS A 168 16.72 -5.26 -8.78
N VAL A 169 15.60 -5.72 -9.34
CA VAL A 169 15.35 -5.71 -10.80
C VAL A 169 15.52 -4.31 -11.40
N VAL A 170 15.20 -3.27 -10.63
CA VAL A 170 15.31 -1.86 -11.03
C VAL A 170 16.69 -1.25 -10.86
N SER A 171 17.73 -2.05 -10.56
CA SER A 171 19.11 -1.58 -10.36
C SER A 171 19.67 -0.77 -11.52
N GLN A 172 19.33 -1.14 -12.76
CA GLN A 172 19.71 -0.39 -13.98
C GLN A 172 19.13 1.03 -14.00
N TYR A 173 17.98 1.23 -13.35
CA TYR A 173 17.24 2.49 -13.27
C TYR A 173 17.47 3.22 -11.94
N SER A 174 18.40 2.74 -11.11
CA SER A 174 18.72 3.36 -9.81
C SER A 174 19.12 4.83 -9.93
N GLY A 175 19.78 5.21 -11.04
CA GLY A 175 20.15 6.60 -11.31
C GLY A 175 18.96 7.55 -11.49
N LEU A 176 17.79 7.05 -11.89
CA LEU A 176 16.55 7.82 -12.00
C LEU A 176 15.71 7.71 -10.72
N LEU A 177 15.52 6.48 -10.22
CA LEU A 177 14.63 6.21 -9.09
C LEU A 177 15.17 6.72 -7.75
N ALA A 178 16.50 6.71 -7.53
CA ALA A 178 17.07 7.19 -6.27
C ALA A 178 16.89 8.71 -6.07
N PRO A 179 17.24 9.58 -7.05
CA PRO A 179 16.90 11.00 -6.95
C PRO A 179 15.41 11.25 -6.77
N LEU A 180 14.57 10.49 -7.46
CA LEU A 180 13.12 10.62 -7.39
C LEU A 180 12.57 10.33 -5.99
N ALA A 181 13.04 9.25 -5.36
CA ALA A 181 12.68 8.91 -3.98
C ALA A 181 13.13 9.99 -2.98
N VAL A 182 14.35 10.52 -3.13
CA VAL A 182 14.88 11.59 -2.30
C VAL A 182 14.07 12.87 -2.46
N ASP A 183 13.78 13.29 -3.70
CA ASP A 183 13.02 14.50 -3.96
C ASP A 183 11.55 14.37 -3.46
N ALA A 184 10.98 13.16 -3.54
CA ALA A 184 9.66 12.86 -2.96
C ALA A 184 9.68 12.95 -1.43
N ALA A 185 10.67 12.31 -0.77
CA ALA A 185 10.80 12.34 0.68
C ALA A 185 11.00 13.78 1.19
N LEU A 186 11.95 14.53 0.61
CA LEU A 186 12.23 15.91 1.01
C LEU A 186 11.03 16.86 0.83
N SER A 187 10.13 16.57 -0.11
CA SER A 187 8.91 17.37 -0.30
C SER A 187 7.86 17.17 0.80
N VAL A 188 7.92 16.06 1.54
CA VAL A 188 6.96 15.70 2.59
C VAL A 188 7.48 16.05 3.99
N VAL A 189 8.81 16.10 4.19
CA VAL A 189 9.43 16.41 5.50
C VAL A 189 8.91 17.74 6.06
N ASP A 190 8.44 17.70 7.31
CA ASP A 190 8.08 18.91 8.08
C ASP A 190 9.34 19.54 8.69
N PRO A 191 9.65 20.82 8.41
CA PRO A 191 10.72 21.54 9.10
C PRO A 191 10.57 21.58 10.64
N ALA A 192 9.34 21.46 11.15
CA ALA A 192 9.07 21.48 12.60
C ALA A 192 9.32 20.12 13.28
N HIS A 193 9.16 19.02 12.56
CA HIS A 193 9.36 17.66 13.07
C HIS A 193 10.07 16.82 11.99
N PRO A 194 11.38 17.03 11.76
CA PRO A 194 12.12 16.32 10.72
C PRO A 194 12.21 14.81 10.96
N GLU A 195 11.97 14.35 12.20
CA GLU A 195 12.00 12.94 12.59
C GLU A 195 10.74 12.15 12.18
N LEU A 196 9.65 12.84 11.81
CA LEU A 196 8.36 12.19 11.52
C LEU A 196 8.04 12.27 10.02
N LEU A 197 8.71 11.44 9.22
CA LEU A 197 8.34 11.23 7.81
C LEU A 197 7.25 10.16 7.71
N ASP A 198 6.00 10.57 7.46
CA ASP A 198 4.91 9.63 7.17
C ASP A 198 4.90 9.27 5.68
N LEU A 199 5.24 8.03 5.38
CA LEU A 199 5.24 7.50 4.01
C LEU A 199 3.84 7.49 3.39
N ARG A 200 2.76 7.61 4.18
CA ARG A 200 1.38 7.71 3.67
C ARG A 200 1.13 8.98 2.86
N ASP A 201 1.91 10.03 3.07
CA ASP A 201 1.82 11.28 2.32
C ASP A 201 2.61 11.22 1.00
N ILE A 202 3.27 10.10 0.69
CA ILE A 202 3.88 9.80 -0.61
C ILE A 202 3.05 8.70 -1.29
N ARG A 203 2.40 9.04 -2.40
CA ARG A 203 1.54 8.12 -3.12
C ARG A 203 2.18 7.63 -4.39
N ILE A 204 2.30 6.31 -4.53
CA ILE A 204 2.80 5.66 -5.73
C ILE A 204 1.61 5.17 -6.55
N ILE A 205 1.51 5.57 -7.81
CA ILE A 205 0.46 5.15 -8.74
C ILE A 205 1.09 4.34 -9.86
N LYS A 206 0.57 3.13 -10.01
CA LYS A 206 1.06 2.12 -10.94
C LYS A 206 0.26 2.16 -12.24
N LYS A 207 0.93 2.40 -13.36
CA LYS A 207 0.30 2.31 -14.69
C LYS A 207 1.06 1.42 -15.65
N LEU A 208 0.33 0.49 -16.24
CA LEU A 208 0.79 -0.36 -17.32
C LEU A 208 1.07 0.46 -18.58
N GLY A 209 2.19 0.17 -19.22
CA GLY A 209 2.62 0.73 -20.48
C GLY A 209 3.88 1.59 -20.34
N GLY A 210 4.71 1.61 -21.39
CA GLY A 210 6.01 2.32 -21.42
C GLY A 210 7.13 1.54 -20.77
N THR A 211 8.16 2.26 -20.35
CA THR A 211 9.31 1.72 -19.63
C THR A 211 9.38 2.30 -18.21
N VAL A 212 10.26 1.72 -17.37
CA VAL A 212 10.51 2.24 -16.02
C VAL A 212 11.13 3.65 -16.08
N ASP A 213 11.84 3.98 -17.16
CA ASP A 213 12.39 5.31 -17.41
C ASP A 213 11.33 6.41 -17.53
N ASP A 214 10.10 6.06 -17.92
CA ASP A 214 8.99 7.03 -18.02
C ASP A 214 8.38 7.37 -16.64
N THR A 215 8.99 6.87 -15.54
CA THR A 215 8.55 7.14 -14.18
C THR A 215 8.88 8.58 -13.80
N GLU A 216 7.87 9.34 -13.37
CA GLU A 216 8.02 10.75 -13.02
C GLU A 216 7.46 11.07 -11.63
N LEU A 217 8.12 12.02 -10.95
CA LEU A 217 7.58 12.66 -9.76
C LEU A 217 6.67 13.80 -10.19
N VAL A 218 5.39 13.69 -9.85
CA VAL A 218 4.40 14.72 -10.13
C VAL A 218 4.11 15.49 -8.85
N ARG A 219 4.39 16.79 -8.88
CA ARG A 219 3.97 17.74 -7.84
C ARG A 219 2.48 18.05 -8.01
N GLY A 220 1.65 17.12 -7.54
CA GLY A 220 0.21 17.19 -7.65
C GLY A 220 -0.46 15.86 -7.33
N LEU A 221 -1.69 15.70 -7.81
CA LEU A 221 -2.46 14.46 -7.69
C LEU A 221 -2.54 13.76 -9.03
N ILE A 222 -2.43 12.44 -9.01
CA ILE A 222 -2.73 11.61 -10.17
C ILE A 222 -3.87 10.67 -9.78
N PHE A 223 -4.76 10.40 -10.72
CA PHE A 223 -5.75 9.35 -10.59
C PHE A 223 -5.54 8.31 -11.67
N ASP A 224 -5.56 7.05 -11.23
CA ASP A 224 -5.54 5.87 -12.09
C ASP A 224 -6.80 5.79 -12.97
N LYS A 225 -7.88 6.43 -12.53
CA LYS A 225 -9.22 6.32 -13.09
C LYS A 225 -9.40 7.28 -14.27
N LYS A 226 -10.16 6.82 -15.26
CA LYS A 226 -10.52 7.62 -16.43
C LYS A 226 -11.51 8.71 -16.03
N ALA A 227 -11.44 9.86 -16.71
CA ALA A 227 -12.51 10.84 -16.60
C ALA A 227 -13.80 10.27 -17.21
N SER A 228 -14.95 10.61 -16.63
CA SER A 228 -16.24 10.11 -17.11
C SER A 228 -16.64 10.81 -18.41
N HIS A 229 -16.38 10.16 -19.55
CA HIS A 229 -16.68 10.66 -20.91
C HIS A 229 -18.04 10.27 -21.47
N ALA A 230 -18.84 9.51 -20.74
CA ALA A 230 -20.09 8.91 -21.23
C ALA A 230 -21.08 9.92 -21.85
N ALA A 231 -20.92 11.22 -21.61
CA ALA A 231 -21.76 12.28 -22.18
C ALA A 231 -20.98 13.46 -22.80
N GLY A 232 -19.71 13.27 -23.18
CA GLY A 232 -18.90 14.34 -23.81
C GLY A 232 -18.35 15.38 -22.83
N GLY A 233 -17.88 14.92 -21.66
CA GLY A 233 -17.22 15.78 -20.67
C GLY A 233 -15.89 16.37 -21.17
N PRO A 234 -15.44 17.51 -20.61
CA PRO A 234 -14.15 18.09 -20.96
C PRO A 234 -12.99 17.18 -20.50
N SER A 235 -11.97 17.02 -21.33
CA SER A 235 -10.75 16.26 -21.01
C SER A 235 -9.68 17.10 -20.33
N ARG A 236 -9.73 18.42 -20.50
CA ARG A 236 -8.77 19.38 -19.93
C ARG A 236 -9.49 20.62 -19.43
N ILE A 237 -9.13 21.05 -18.23
CA ILE A 237 -9.65 22.26 -17.57
C ILE A 237 -8.47 23.05 -17.04
N GLU A 238 -8.44 24.34 -17.37
CA GLU A 238 -7.51 25.32 -16.82
C GLU A 238 -8.21 26.11 -15.70
N ASN A 239 -7.45 26.47 -14.65
CA ASN A 239 -7.93 27.12 -13.43
C ASN A 239 -9.12 26.38 -12.80
N ALA A 240 -8.89 25.11 -12.47
CA ALA A 240 -9.89 24.22 -11.92
C ALA A 240 -10.16 24.51 -10.44
N LYS A 241 -11.44 24.76 -10.12
CA LYS A 241 -11.96 24.61 -8.75
C LYS A 241 -12.41 23.16 -8.55
N ILE A 242 -11.76 22.45 -7.64
CA ILE A 242 -11.94 21.02 -7.38
C ILE A 242 -12.80 20.82 -6.13
N ALA A 243 -13.85 20.01 -6.24
CA ALA A 243 -14.66 19.58 -5.09
C ALA A 243 -14.49 18.07 -4.84
N VAL A 244 -14.32 17.70 -3.58
CA VAL A 244 -14.40 16.31 -3.13
C VAL A 244 -15.78 16.08 -2.53
N ILE A 245 -16.54 15.16 -3.12
CA ILE A 245 -17.93 14.88 -2.76
C ILE A 245 -18.05 13.47 -2.17
N GLN A 246 -18.71 13.36 -1.03
CA GLN A 246 -19.02 12.10 -0.37
C GLN A 246 -20.47 11.62 -0.60
N PHE A 247 -21.37 12.53 -1.01
CA PHE A 247 -22.75 12.17 -1.38
C PHE A 247 -22.84 11.69 -2.84
N GLN A 248 -23.91 10.96 -3.14
CA GLN A 248 -24.19 10.43 -4.47
C GLN A 248 -25.02 11.42 -5.31
N ILE A 249 -24.77 11.48 -6.61
CA ILE A 249 -25.58 12.24 -7.58
C ILE A 249 -26.52 11.26 -8.30
N SER A 250 -27.46 10.70 -7.54
CA SER A 250 -28.45 9.72 -8.01
C SER A 250 -29.87 10.22 -7.78
N PRO A 251 -30.88 9.59 -8.42
CA PRO A 251 -32.28 9.75 -8.03
C PRO A 251 -32.45 9.51 -6.53
N PRO A 252 -33.45 10.16 -5.89
CA PRO A 252 -33.68 10.04 -4.46
C PRO A 252 -34.05 8.58 -4.13
N LYS A 253 -33.15 7.89 -3.46
CA LYS A 253 -33.38 6.58 -2.86
C LYS A 253 -33.40 6.76 -1.34
N THR A 254 -34.33 6.12 -0.67
CA THR A 254 -34.38 6.02 0.79
C THR A 254 -33.53 4.84 1.26
N ASP A 255 -33.02 4.90 2.49
CA ASP A 255 -32.30 3.76 3.10
C ASP A 255 -33.26 2.62 3.50
N ILE A 256 -34.53 2.96 3.71
CA ILE A 256 -35.60 2.03 4.00
C ILE A 256 -36.23 1.59 2.67
N GLU A 257 -36.63 0.32 2.59
CA GLU A 257 -37.42 -0.18 1.46
C GLU A 257 -38.68 0.69 1.27
N GLN A 258 -38.79 1.31 0.09
CA GLN A 258 -39.92 2.11 -0.31
C GLN A 258 -40.41 1.61 -1.66
N SER A 259 -41.72 1.44 -1.79
CA SER A 259 -42.37 1.14 -3.06
C SER A 259 -43.16 2.36 -3.51
N VAL A 260 -42.83 2.86 -4.71
CA VAL A 260 -43.61 3.93 -5.35
C VAL A 260 -44.76 3.27 -6.11
N ILE A 261 -45.97 3.36 -5.57
CA ILE A 261 -47.18 2.83 -6.22
C ILE A 261 -47.66 3.86 -7.24
N VAL A 262 -47.65 3.49 -8.53
CA VAL A 262 -48.11 4.36 -9.60
C VAL A 262 -49.51 3.92 -10.04
N SER A 263 -50.50 4.79 -9.81
CA SER A 263 -51.91 4.48 -10.07
C SER A 263 -52.38 4.93 -11.45
N ASP A 264 -51.73 5.96 -12.02
CA ASP A 264 -52.12 6.59 -13.29
C ASP A 264 -50.91 6.81 -14.20
N TYR A 265 -51.13 6.72 -15.51
CA TYR A 265 -50.10 6.95 -16.53
C TYR A 265 -49.55 8.39 -16.48
N ALA A 266 -50.38 9.38 -16.15
CA ALA A 266 -49.91 10.76 -15.97
C ALA A 266 -48.97 10.93 -14.77
N GLN A 267 -49.09 10.08 -13.75
CA GLN A 267 -48.18 10.08 -12.60
C GLN A 267 -46.79 9.55 -12.98
N MET A 268 -46.69 8.59 -13.91
CA MET A 268 -45.39 8.10 -14.41
C MET A 268 -44.53 9.23 -14.98
N ASP A 269 -45.10 10.09 -15.83
CA ASP A 269 -44.34 11.21 -16.42
C ASP A 269 -43.98 12.28 -15.37
N ARG A 270 -44.83 12.49 -14.35
CA ARG A 270 -44.49 13.39 -13.22
C ARG A 270 -43.28 12.89 -12.44
N ILE A 271 -43.22 11.60 -12.11
CA ILE A 271 -42.10 10.99 -11.38
C ILE A 271 -40.80 11.16 -12.18
N LEU A 272 -40.81 10.82 -13.47
CA LEU A 272 -39.64 10.96 -14.34
C LEU A 272 -39.19 12.43 -14.50
N ARG A 273 -40.10 13.40 -14.43
CA ARG A 273 -39.77 14.83 -14.43
C ARG A 273 -39.19 15.26 -13.09
N GLU A 274 -39.72 14.79 -11.96
CA GLU A 274 -39.20 15.10 -10.64
C GLU A 274 -37.80 14.54 -10.42
N GLU A 275 -37.51 13.30 -10.83
CA GLU A 275 -36.17 12.73 -10.77
C GLU A 275 -35.15 13.54 -11.57
N ARG A 276 -35.53 13.96 -12.79
CA ARG A 276 -34.71 14.84 -13.63
C ARG A 276 -34.49 16.20 -12.97
N ASN A 277 -35.54 16.80 -12.42
CA ASN A 277 -35.46 18.09 -11.75
C ASN A 277 -34.62 18.05 -10.48
N TYR A 278 -34.66 16.94 -9.73
CA TYR A 278 -33.84 16.72 -8.55
C TYR A 278 -32.35 16.72 -8.89
N ILE A 279 -31.94 15.90 -9.87
CA ILE A 279 -30.56 15.84 -10.35
C ILE A 279 -30.12 17.19 -10.93
N LEU A 280 -30.97 17.83 -11.72
CA LEU A 280 -30.68 19.13 -12.33
C LEU A 280 -30.55 20.25 -11.26
N GLY A 281 -31.32 20.17 -10.17
CA GLY A 281 -31.20 21.05 -9.01
C GLY A 281 -29.84 20.92 -8.31
N MET A 282 -29.35 19.68 -8.13
CA MET A 282 -28.02 19.43 -7.57
C MET A 282 -26.90 19.98 -8.48
N VAL A 283 -26.98 19.71 -9.78
CA VAL A 283 -25.98 20.21 -10.76
C VAL A 283 -25.97 21.74 -10.82
N LYS A 284 -27.13 22.40 -10.73
CA LYS A 284 -27.22 23.87 -10.65
C LYS A 284 -26.52 24.43 -9.42
N LYS A 285 -26.70 23.81 -8.23
CA LYS A 285 -26.01 24.23 -7.00
C LYS A 285 -24.49 24.07 -7.13
N ILE A 286 -24.04 22.96 -7.70
CA ILE A 286 -22.61 22.73 -7.98
C ILE A 286 -22.08 23.80 -8.91
N LYS A 287 -22.79 24.10 -10.01
CA LYS A 287 -22.36 25.11 -10.96
C LYS A 287 -22.37 26.53 -10.38
N ALA A 288 -23.31 26.84 -9.49
CA ALA A 288 -23.42 28.15 -8.84
C ALA A 288 -22.19 28.49 -7.98
N SER A 289 -21.55 27.49 -7.37
CA SER A 289 -20.27 27.67 -6.64
C SER A 289 -19.03 27.84 -7.54
N GLY A 290 -19.19 27.73 -8.87
CA GLY A 290 -18.08 27.80 -9.82
C GLY A 290 -17.18 26.55 -9.83
N CYS A 291 -17.61 25.43 -9.25
CA CYS A 291 -16.87 24.16 -9.32
C CYS A 291 -16.76 23.66 -10.77
N ASN A 292 -15.54 23.28 -11.17
CA ASN A 292 -15.22 22.81 -12.52
C ASN A 292 -14.75 21.35 -12.55
N VAL A 293 -14.21 20.84 -11.45
CA VAL A 293 -13.75 19.45 -11.33
C VAL A 293 -14.37 18.82 -10.09
N LEU A 294 -14.90 17.62 -10.25
CA LEU A 294 -15.68 16.96 -9.22
C LEU A 294 -15.16 15.54 -9.02
N LEU A 295 -14.71 15.27 -7.80
CA LEU A 295 -14.20 13.98 -7.35
C LEU A 295 -15.28 13.31 -6.50
N ILE A 296 -15.81 12.17 -6.96
CA ILE A 296 -16.91 11.48 -6.28
C ILE A 296 -16.37 10.25 -5.58
N GLN A 297 -16.64 10.15 -4.28
CA GLN A 297 -16.35 8.95 -3.51
C GLN A 297 -17.15 7.76 -4.02
N LYS A 298 -16.49 6.60 -4.12
CA LYS A 298 -17.13 5.33 -4.41
C LYS A 298 -18.17 5.02 -3.34
N SER A 299 -19.40 4.77 -3.78
CA SER A 299 -20.46 4.31 -2.89
C SER A 299 -20.81 2.86 -3.23
N ILE A 300 -20.77 2.00 -2.22
CA ILE A 300 -21.13 0.57 -2.34
C ILE A 300 -22.63 0.34 -2.09
N LEU A 301 -23.29 1.23 -1.35
CA LEU A 301 -24.70 1.09 -0.98
C LEU A 301 -25.63 1.56 -2.09
N ARG A 302 -25.18 2.55 -2.87
CA ARG A 302 -25.98 3.25 -3.88
C ARG A 302 -25.12 3.61 -5.06
N ASP A 303 -25.76 3.81 -6.21
CA ASP A 303 -25.09 4.30 -7.41
C ASP A 303 -24.53 5.71 -7.14
N ALA A 304 -23.21 5.87 -7.21
CA ALA A 304 -22.58 7.16 -6.95
C ALA A 304 -22.96 8.23 -8.00
N VAL A 305 -23.12 7.80 -9.25
CA VAL A 305 -23.56 8.61 -10.39
C VAL A 305 -24.46 7.79 -11.31
N THR A 306 -25.44 8.45 -11.92
CA THR A 306 -26.24 7.88 -13.01
C THR A 306 -25.85 8.48 -14.36
N GLU A 307 -26.14 7.81 -15.47
CA GLU A 307 -25.86 8.33 -16.82
C GLU A 307 -26.52 9.70 -17.07
N LEU A 308 -27.74 9.88 -16.57
CA LEU A 308 -28.45 11.16 -16.62
C LEU A 308 -27.70 12.27 -15.87
N SER A 309 -27.14 11.96 -14.70
CA SER A 309 -26.33 12.92 -13.93
C SER A 309 -25.05 13.32 -14.67
N LEU A 310 -24.37 12.34 -15.28
CA LEU A 310 -23.17 12.57 -16.08
C LEU A 310 -23.48 13.44 -17.30
N HIS A 311 -24.63 13.25 -17.94
CA HIS A 311 -25.08 14.08 -19.05
C HIS A 311 -25.30 15.54 -18.66
N TYR A 312 -25.92 15.80 -17.51
CA TYR A 312 -26.09 17.18 -17.03
C TYR A 312 -24.77 17.82 -16.59
N LEU A 313 -23.87 17.06 -15.97
CA LEU A 313 -22.54 17.53 -15.58
C LEU A 313 -21.66 17.85 -16.80
N ALA A 314 -21.71 17.02 -17.85
CA ALA A 314 -21.03 17.25 -19.11
C ALA A 314 -21.55 18.52 -19.81
N LYS A 315 -22.88 18.73 -19.84
CA LYS A 315 -23.48 19.97 -20.38
C LYS A 315 -23.07 21.21 -19.59
N ALA A 316 -22.85 21.07 -18.27
CA ALA A 316 -22.33 22.13 -17.41
C ALA A 316 -20.81 22.36 -17.53
N LYS A 317 -20.13 21.58 -18.39
CA LYS A 317 -18.67 21.56 -18.61
C LYS A 317 -17.88 21.27 -17.32
N ILE A 318 -18.35 20.32 -16.51
CA ILE A 318 -17.68 19.88 -15.28
C ILE A 318 -17.00 18.54 -15.56
N LEU A 319 -15.71 18.43 -15.23
CA LEU A 319 -14.97 17.17 -15.31
C LEU A 319 -15.27 16.34 -14.06
N VAL A 320 -15.62 15.07 -14.26
CA VAL A 320 -16.01 14.17 -13.16
C VAL A 320 -15.10 12.96 -13.14
N VAL A 321 -14.42 12.76 -12.00
CA VAL A 321 -13.72 11.51 -11.69
C VAL A 321 -14.58 10.76 -10.68
N LYS A 322 -15.05 9.58 -11.09
CA LYS A 322 -15.91 8.73 -10.27
C LYS A 322 -15.09 7.67 -9.54
N ASP A 323 -15.74 7.06 -8.55
CA ASP A 323 -15.25 5.91 -7.80
C ASP A 323 -13.99 6.18 -6.97
N VAL A 324 -13.72 7.39 -6.48
CA VAL A 324 -12.56 7.65 -5.60
C VAL A 324 -12.65 6.78 -4.33
N GLU A 325 -11.58 6.05 -4.00
CA GLU A 325 -11.60 5.18 -2.82
C GLU A 325 -11.57 6.01 -1.53
N ARG A 326 -12.17 5.49 -0.45
CA ARG A 326 -12.32 6.22 0.82
C ARG A 326 -10.98 6.62 1.43
N ASP A 327 -10.00 5.71 1.37
CA ASP A 327 -8.67 5.91 1.95
C ASP A 327 -7.90 7.02 1.21
N GLU A 328 -8.28 7.31 -0.03
CA GLU A 328 -7.66 8.38 -0.83
C GLU A 328 -8.17 9.77 -0.46
N ILE A 329 -9.32 9.87 0.19
CA ILE A 329 -9.94 11.17 0.48
C ILE A 329 -9.05 11.98 1.40
N GLU A 330 -8.46 11.36 2.43
CA GLU A 330 -7.55 12.06 3.33
C GLU A 330 -6.36 12.64 2.56
N PHE A 331 -5.71 11.82 1.72
CA PHE A 331 -4.61 12.24 0.88
C PHE A 331 -4.98 13.40 -0.06
N ILE A 332 -6.13 13.31 -0.73
CA ILE A 332 -6.62 14.35 -1.66
C ILE A 332 -6.91 15.65 -0.89
N THR A 333 -7.56 15.56 0.26
CA THR A 333 -7.92 16.73 1.08
C THR A 333 -6.69 17.44 1.64
N LYS A 334 -5.67 16.69 2.08
CA LYS A 334 -4.37 17.25 2.45
C LYS A 334 -3.70 17.93 1.26
N THR A 335 -3.67 17.27 0.11
CA THR A 335 -2.95 17.77 -1.08
C THR A 335 -3.59 19.04 -1.66
N LEU A 336 -4.92 19.07 -1.77
CA LEU A 336 -5.69 20.21 -2.33
C LEU A 336 -6.07 21.27 -1.28
N ASN A 337 -5.76 21.01 0.00
CA ASN A 337 -6.21 21.81 1.15
C ASN A 337 -7.72 22.12 1.11
N CYS A 338 -8.52 21.10 0.78
CA CYS A 338 -9.97 21.24 0.59
C CYS A 338 -10.75 20.38 1.61
N LEU A 339 -11.97 20.80 1.95
CA LEU A 339 -12.82 20.04 2.87
C LEU A 339 -13.77 19.12 2.10
N PRO A 340 -13.86 17.83 2.45
CA PRO A 340 -14.79 16.92 1.81
C PRO A 340 -16.24 17.31 2.12
N ILE A 341 -17.10 17.26 1.11
CA ILE A 341 -18.47 17.74 1.20
C ILE A 341 -19.43 16.55 1.32
N ALA A 342 -20.05 16.41 2.50
CA ALA A 342 -20.99 15.33 2.80
C ALA A 342 -22.42 15.59 2.29
N ASN A 343 -22.85 16.86 2.21
CA ASN A 343 -24.19 17.22 1.75
C ASN A 343 -24.15 18.34 0.71
N ILE A 344 -25.08 18.31 -0.24
CA ILE A 344 -25.21 19.33 -1.30
C ILE A 344 -25.49 20.75 -0.75
N GLU A 345 -26.10 20.87 0.42
CA GLU A 345 -26.37 22.18 1.03
C GLU A 345 -25.13 22.85 1.61
N HIS A 346 -24.12 22.05 1.94
CA HIS A 346 -22.84 22.55 2.43
C HIS A 346 -21.85 22.84 1.30
N PHE A 347 -22.31 22.85 0.05
CA PHE A 347 -21.50 23.15 -1.13
C PHE A 347 -21.28 24.66 -1.23
N ARG A 348 -20.11 25.11 -0.77
CA ARG A 348 -19.67 26.51 -0.74
C ARG A 348 -18.31 26.65 -1.39
N GLU A 349 -18.00 27.83 -1.89
CA GLU A 349 -16.70 28.12 -2.53
C GLU A 349 -15.53 27.93 -1.56
N ASP A 350 -15.74 28.22 -0.28
CA ASP A 350 -14.74 28.11 0.80
C ASP A 350 -14.16 26.69 0.96
N LYS A 351 -14.86 25.66 0.45
CA LYS A 351 -14.46 24.25 0.57
C LYS A 351 -13.78 23.70 -0.68
N LEU A 352 -13.68 24.49 -1.75
CA LEU A 352 -13.13 24.06 -3.03
C LEU A 352 -11.60 24.16 -3.00
N GLY A 353 -10.93 23.14 -3.52
CA GLY A 353 -9.50 23.18 -3.83
C GLY A 353 -9.27 23.93 -5.14
N TYR A 354 -8.04 24.41 -5.34
CA TYR A 354 -7.64 25.11 -6.56
C TYR A 354 -6.47 24.40 -7.23
N ALA A 355 -6.55 24.20 -8.55
CA ALA A 355 -5.45 23.71 -9.37
C ALA A 355 -5.39 24.45 -10.72
N ASP A 356 -4.18 24.71 -11.22
CA ASP A 356 -3.98 25.41 -12.49
C ASP A 356 -4.40 24.57 -13.69
N VAL A 357 -4.03 23.27 -13.72
CA VAL A 357 -4.37 22.40 -14.84
C VAL A 357 -4.82 21.03 -14.33
N VAL A 358 -6.00 20.61 -14.79
CA VAL A 358 -6.50 19.24 -14.67
C VAL A 358 -6.69 18.69 -16.07
N GLU A 359 -5.93 17.67 -16.40
CA GLU A 359 -5.97 17.06 -17.72
C GLU A 359 -5.97 15.53 -17.67
N GLU A 360 -6.70 14.93 -18.59
CA GLU A 360 -6.63 13.51 -18.86
C GLU A 360 -5.52 13.25 -19.88
N VAL A 361 -4.41 12.69 -19.41
CA VAL A 361 -3.27 12.31 -20.25
C VAL A 361 -3.39 10.82 -20.61
N SER A 362 -3.14 10.50 -21.88
CA SER A 362 -2.98 9.12 -22.31
C SER A 362 -1.57 8.65 -21.99
N ALA A 363 -1.45 7.68 -21.08
CA ALA A 363 -0.19 7.03 -20.72
C ALA A 363 -0.20 5.60 -21.28
N GLY A 364 0.19 5.45 -22.54
CA GLY A 364 0.12 4.17 -23.27
C GLY A 364 -1.32 3.76 -23.59
N ASP A 365 -1.70 2.53 -23.22
CA ASP A 365 -3.06 1.98 -23.40
C ASP A 365 -4.06 2.50 -22.35
N GLY A 366 -3.56 3.13 -21.29
CA GLY A 366 -4.34 3.70 -20.19
C GLY A 366 -4.53 5.21 -20.32
N LYS A 367 -5.60 5.71 -19.70
CA LYS A 367 -5.75 7.15 -19.44
C LYS A 367 -5.59 7.41 -17.95
N ILE A 368 -4.89 8.48 -17.61
CA ILE A 368 -4.70 8.99 -16.25
C ILE A 368 -5.23 10.41 -16.17
N VAL A 369 -5.76 10.81 -15.02
CA VAL A 369 -6.08 12.21 -14.75
C VAL A 369 -4.96 12.80 -13.91
N LYS A 370 -4.30 13.82 -14.44
CA LYS A 370 -3.19 14.54 -13.80
C LYS A 370 -3.69 15.91 -13.36
N ILE A 371 -3.48 16.25 -12.09
CA ILE A 371 -3.80 17.53 -11.49
C ILE A 371 -2.47 18.18 -11.11
N THR A 372 -2.16 19.33 -11.71
CA THR A 372 -0.89 20.05 -11.53
C THR A 372 -1.12 21.54 -11.25
N GLY A 373 -0.14 22.18 -10.61
CA GLY A 373 -0.19 23.61 -10.27
C GLY A 373 -1.19 23.90 -9.15
N ILE A 374 -1.04 23.21 -8.01
CA ILE A 374 -1.84 23.48 -6.82
C ILE A 374 -1.17 24.65 -6.08
N ARG A 375 -1.89 25.76 -5.87
CA ARG A 375 -1.33 27.01 -5.30
C ARG A 375 -0.85 26.83 -3.85
N ASP A 376 -1.66 26.17 -3.03
CA ASP A 376 -1.37 25.85 -1.63
C ASP A 376 -1.28 24.33 -1.48
N MET A 377 -0.30 23.72 -2.15
CA MET A 377 -0.13 22.28 -2.11
C MET A 377 0.23 21.83 -0.69
N GLY A 378 -0.53 20.86 -0.16
CA GLY A 378 -0.14 20.16 1.05
C GLY A 378 1.20 19.43 0.87
N ARG A 379 1.82 19.03 1.98
CA ARG A 379 3.07 18.26 1.96
C ARG A 379 2.81 16.82 1.53
N THR A 380 2.59 16.63 0.24
CA THR A 380 2.34 15.32 -0.36
C THR A 380 3.11 15.21 -1.67
N ALA A 381 3.45 13.98 -2.04
CA ALA A 381 4.11 13.67 -3.30
C ALA A 381 3.35 12.56 -4.01
N THR A 382 3.26 12.65 -5.34
CA THR A 382 2.73 11.55 -6.15
C THR A 382 3.79 11.09 -7.15
N VAL A 383 4.12 9.80 -7.14
CA VAL A 383 5.04 9.18 -8.09
C VAL A 383 4.23 8.33 -9.08
N LEU A 384 4.37 8.60 -10.37
CA LEU A 384 3.79 7.77 -11.42
C LEU A 384 4.81 6.73 -11.84
N VAL A 385 4.59 5.46 -11.47
CA VAL A 385 5.43 4.34 -11.89
C VAL A 385 4.86 3.72 -13.14
N ARG A 386 5.71 3.63 -14.16
CA ARG A 386 5.39 3.01 -15.45
C ARG A 386 6.24 1.77 -15.67
N GLY A 387 5.74 0.88 -16.52
CA GLY A 387 6.46 -0.34 -16.86
C GLY A 387 5.75 -1.16 -17.92
N SER A 388 6.52 -2.03 -18.57
CA SER A 388 6.05 -2.87 -19.67
C SER A 388 5.22 -4.06 -19.21
N ASN A 389 5.47 -4.57 -18.00
CA ASN A 389 4.81 -5.73 -17.44
C ASN A 389 4.38 -5.44 -15.99
N GLN A 390 3.23 -5.97 -15.59
CA GLN A 390 2.67 -5.83 -14.25
C GLN A 390 3.66 -6.30 -13.17
N LEU A 391 4.36 -7.41 -13.43
CA LEU A 391 5.37 -7.95 -12.51
C LEU A 391 6.51 -6.97 -12.24
N VAL A 392 6.95 -6.23 -13.26
CA VAL A 392 8.03 -5.25 -13.13
C VAL A 392 7.52 -4.01 -12.40
N ILE A 393 6.28 -3.59 -12.63
CA ILE A 393 5.68 -2.44 -11.96
C ILE A 393 5.49 -2.74 -10.47
N ASP A 394 4.98 -3.92 -10.12
CA ASP A 394 4.79 -4.30 -8.71
C ASP A 394 6.13 -4.44 -7.98
N GLU A 395 7.18 -4.88 -8.67
CA GLU A 395 8.52 -4.89 -8.09
C GLU A 395 9.14 -3.48 -8.02
N ALA A 396 8.89 -2.60 -8.98
CA ALA A 396 9.34 -1.21 -8.95
C ALA A 396 8.69 -0.41 -7.82
N ASP A 397 7.40 -0.65 -7.56
CA ASP A 397 6.62 -0.08 -6.45
C ASP A 397 7.22 -0.50 -5.09
N ARG A 398 7.43 -1.81 -4.88
CA ARG A 398 8.16 -2.32 -3.70
C ARG A 398 9.58 -1.77 -3.63
N SER A 399 10.27 -1.67 -4.76
CA SER A 399 11.64 -1.16 -4.81
C SER A 399 11.74 0.28 -4.33
N LEU A 400 10.81 1.11 -4.79
CA LEU A 400 10.67 2.50 -4.38
C LEU A 400 10.25 2.61 -2.92
N HIS A 401 9.38 1.72 -2.42
CA HIS A 401 9.02 1.69 -1.01
C HIS A 401 10.25 1.54 -0.12
N ASP A 402 11.10 0.54 -0.35
CA ASP A 402 12.28 0.35 0.49
C ASP A 402 13.28 1.51 0.32
N ALA A 403 13.39 2.11 -0.88
CA ALA A 403 14.22 3.29 -1.08
C ALA A 403 13.72 4.50 -0.28
N LEU A 404 12.39 4.69 -0.18
CA LEU A 404 11.78 5.70 0.68
C LEU A 404 11.98 5.38 2.16
N CYS A 405 11.89 4.10 2.54
CA CYS A 405 12.14 3.65 3.90
C CYS A 405 13.59 3.83 4.35
N VAL A 406 14.57 3.72 3.44
CA VAL A 406 15.99 3.98 3.73
C VAL A 406 16.27 5.47 3.97
N ILE A 407 15.45 6.36 3.40
CA ILE A 407 15.56 7.81 3.61
C ILE A 407 14.84 8.24 4.89
N ARG A 408 13.77 7.53 5.26
CA ARG A 408 13.07 7.70 6.54
C ARG A 408 13.98 7.32 7.71
#